data_AF-A0A960CMH6-F1
#
_entry.id   AF-A0A960CMH6-F1
#
_cell.length_a   1.000
_cell.length_b   1.000
_cell.length_c   1.000
_cell.angle_alpha   90.00
_cell.angle_beta   90.00
_cell.angle_gamma   90.00
#
_symmetry.space_group_name_H-M   'P 1'
#
loop_
_entity.id
_entity.type
_entity.pdbx_description
1 polymer ?
#
loop_
_entity_poly.entity_id
_entity_poly.type
_entity_poly.pdbx_seq_one_letter_code
_entity_poly.pdbx_strand_id
1 'polypeptide(L)'
;MQSAIVECPGCGRRNRVPASVSGRPRCAQCRQWLPWIVDAADSDYAAVVEQSSVPVLVDLWAPWCGPCRMVSPALEQLARERAGTLKLVKVNVDTAPQISQRFDVQAVPTLLITDGGKVLARRAGAAPVAALRTWVDETLPR
;
A
#
# COMPACT_ATOMS: atom_id res chain seq x y z
N MET A 1 -6.04 -1.81 -15.67
CA MET A 1 -5.24 -1.18 -14.60
C MET A 1 -6.17 -0.29 -13.79
N GLN A 2 -6.35 -0.61 -12.51
CA GLN A 2 -7.23 0.15 -11.63
C GLN A 2 -6.64 1.56 -11.37
N SER A 3 -7.49 2.55 -11.11
CA SER A 3 -7.07 3.91 -10.79
C SER A 3 -7.92 4.42 -9.64
N ALA A 4 -7.30 5.02 -8.64
CA ALA A 4 -7.99 5.66 -7.54
C ALA A 4 -8.23 7.15 -7.82
N ILE A 5 -9.34 7.69 -7.32
CA ILE A 5 -9.53 9.15 -7.24
C ILE A 5 -9.03 9.62 -5.89
N VAL A 6 -8.02 10.48 -5.90
CA VAL A 6 -7.37 11.00 -4.70
C VAL A 6 -7.55 12.52 -4.65
N GLU A 7 -8.01 13.03 -3.52
CA GLU A 7 -8.04 14.47 -3.26
C GLU A 7 -6.65 14.95 -2.87
N CYS A 8 -6.17 16.02 -3.51
CA CYS A 8 -4.88 16.59 -3.22
C CYS A 8 -4.87 17.27 -1.84
N PRO A 9 -3.98 16.88 -0.90
CA PRO A 9 -3.93 17.50 0.42
C PRO A 9 -3.47 18.96 0.41
N GLY A 10 -2.85 19.41 -0.69
CA GLY A 10 -2.37 20.79 -0.82
C GLY A 10 -3.37 21.77 -1.43
N CYS A 11 -4.30 21.30 -2.29
CA CYS A 11 -5.19 22.22 -3.04
C CYS A 11 -6.61 21.68 -3.29
N GLY A 12 -6.99 20.53 -2.72
CA GLY A 12 -8.33 19.94 -2.86
C GLY A 12 -8.67 19.39 -4.25
N ARG A 13 -7.77 19.48 -5.24
CA ARG A 13 -8.03 18.97 -6.59
C ARG A 13 -8.15 17.43 -6.55
N ARG A 14 -9.23 16.90 -7.11
CA ARG A 14 -9.37 15.45 -7.37
C ARG A 14 -8.45 15.05 -8.53
N ASN A 15 -7.61 14.06 -8.30
CA ASN A 15 -6.64 13.53 -9.26
C ASN A 15 -6.90 12.04 -9.47
N ARG A 16 -6.76 11.57 -10.71
CA ARG A 16 -6.76 10.14 -11.02
C ARG A 16 -5.34 9.62 -10.83
N VAL A 17 -5.16 8.72 -9.87
CA VAL A 17 -3.88 8.09 -9.56
C VAL A 17 -3.93 6.63 -10.05
N PRO A 18 -3.17 6.25 -11.09
CA PRO A 18 -3.13 4.88 -11.57
C PRO A 18 -2.43 3.95 -10.55
N ALA A 19 -2.78 2.66 -10.56
CA ALA A 19 -2.11 1.66 -9.74
C ALA A 19 -0.63 1.47 -10.10
N SER A 20 -0.24 1.73 -11.34
CA SER A 20 1.15 1.69 -11.79
C SER A 20 1.43 2.86 -12.74
N VAL A 21 2.58 3.52 -12.57
CA VAL A 21 3.08 4.60 -13.44
C VAL A 21 4.58 4.71 -13.31
N SER A 22 5.25 5.17 -14.37
CA SER A 22 6.64 5.60 -14.29
C SER A 22 6.77 6.80 -13.34
N GLY A 23 7.45 6.62 -12.20
CA GLY A 23 7.66 7.66 -11.20
C GLY A 23 6.63 7.65 -10.06
N ARG A 24 6.34 8.83 -9.51
CA ARG A 24 5.51 9.02 -8.30
C ARG A 24 4.37 10.01 -8.60
N PRO A 25 3.14 9.75 -8.12
CA PRO A 25 1.99 10.57 -8.47
C PRO A 25 2.06 11.98 -7.87
N ARG A 26 1.83 13.00 -8.71
CA ARG A 26 1.78 14.42 -8.32
C ARG A 26 0.45 15.03 -8.72
N CYS A 27 -0.03 16.00 -7.95
CA CYS A 27 -1.20 16.78 -8.28
C CYS A 27 -0.99 17.52 -9.61
N ALA A 28 -1.95 17.41 -10.52
CA ALA A 28 -1.90 18.09 -11.82
C ALA A 28 -1.95 19.63 -11.69
N GLN A 29 -2.47 20.15 -10.57
CA GLN A 29 -2.62 21.58 -10.34
C GLN A 29 -1.46 22.19 -9.56
N CYS A 30 -1.21 21.74 -8.32
CA CYS A 30 -0.20 22.35 -7.45
C CYS A 30 1.11 21.55 -7.35
N ARG A 31 1.22 20.41 -8.06
CA ARG A 31 2.40 19.53 -8.06
C ARG A 31 2.76 18.91 -6.70
N GLN A 32 1.90 19.03 -5.68
CA GLN A 32 2.04 18.32 -4.42
C GLN A 32 2.09 16.79 -4.65
N TRP A 33 2.90 16.07 -3.88
CA TRP A 33 2.89 14.61 -3.88
C TRP A 33 1.53 14.10 -3.43
N LEU A 34 0.99 13.10 -4.14
CA LEU A 34 -0.29 12.51 -3.80
C LEU A 34 -0.09 11.23 -3.00
N PRO A 35 -0.95 10.95 -2.01
CA PRO A 35 -1.05 9.63 -1.40
C PRO A 35 -1.26 8.57 -2.49
N TRP A 36 -0.50 7.48 -2.44
CA TRP A 36 -0.61 6.39 -3.40
C TRP A 36 -1.17 5.14 -2.71
N ILE A 37 -2.50 5.04 -2.70
CA ILE A 37 -3.26 3.96 -2.08
C ILE A 37 -4.08 3.29 -3.18
N VAL A 38 -3.80 2.02 -3.47
CA VAL A 38 -4.42 1.28 -4.58
C VAL A 38 -4.59 -0.20 -4.24
N ASP A 39 -5.43 -0.88 -5.01
CA ASP A 39 -5.57 -2.33 -4.95
C ASP A 39 -4.68 -3.02 -5.99
N ALA A 40 -4.31 -4.27 -5.72
CA ALA A 40 -3.69 -5.17 -6.69
C ALA A 40 -4.33 -6.56 -6.64
N ALA A 41 -4.22 -7.28 -7.75
CA ALA A 41 -4.62 -8.67 -7.92
C ALA A 41 -3.44 -9.51 -8.43
N ASP A 42 -3.62 -10.82 -8.53
CA ASP A 42 -2.61 -11.73 -9.06
C ASP A 42 -2.08 -11.27 -10.44
N SER A 43 -2.97 -10.74 -11.29
CA SER A 43 -2.64 -10.36 -12.68
C SER A 43 -1.81 -9.09 -12.82
N ASP A 44 -1.75 -8.22 -11.79
CA ASP A 44 -1.05 -6.94 -11.87
C ASP A 44 -0.07 -6.67 -10.72
N TYR A 45 0.10 -7.61 -9.78
CA TYR A 45 1.00 -7.48 -8.64
C TYR A 45 2.42 -7.06 -9.00
N ALA A 46 3.01 -7.69 -10.02
CA ALA A 46 4.36 -7.35 -10.46
C ALA A 46 4.46 -5.87 -10.90
N ALA A 47 3.49 -5.39 -11.67
CA ALA A 47 3.47 -4.01 -12.15
C ALA A 47 3.14 -3.00 -11.04
N VAL A 48 2.31 -3.38 -10.06
CA VAL A 48 1.84 -2.49 -8.99
C VAL A 48 2.81 -2.46 -7.80
N VAL A 49 3.40 -3.60 -7.43
CA VAL A 49 4.25 -3.73 -6.24
C VAL A 49 5.72 -3.84 -6.60
N GLU A 50 6.11 -4.80 -7.42
CA GLU A 50 7.53 -5.12 -7.66
C GLU A 50 8.24 -4.05 -8.48
N GLN A 51 7.54 -3.45 -9.43
CA GLN A 51 8.03 -2.37 -10.28
C GLN A 51 7.79 -0.97 -9.69
N SER A 52 7.38 -0.88 -8.43
CA SER A 52 7.16 0.40 -7.76
C SER A 52 8.47 1.19 -7.64
N SER A 53 8.39 2.50 -7.87
CA SER A 53 9.51 3.44 -7.74
C SER A 53 9.77 3.91 -6.30
N VAL A 54 8.96 3.40 -5.36
CA VAL A 54 9.01 3.64 -3.92
C VAL A 54 8.74 2.34 -3.17
N PRO A 55 9.20 2.20 -1.92
CA PRO A 55 8.78 1.12 -1.06
C PRO A 55 7.25 1.00 -0.96
N VAL A 56 6.78 -0.24 -0.85
CA VAL A 56 5.36 -0.59 -0.83
C VAL A 56 5.03 -1.29 0.48
N LEU A 57 4.08 -0.73 1.21
CA LEU A 57 3.38 -1.37 2.30
C LEU A 57 2.21 -2.17 1.73
N VAL A 58 2.27 -3.49 1.81
CA VAL A 58 1.24 -4.40 1.30
C VAL A 58 0.34 -4.85 2.46
N ASP A 59 -0.96 -4.60 2.34
CA ASP A 59 -2.02 -5.08 3.23
C ASP A 59 -2.68 -6.32 2.59
N LEU A 60 -2.28 -7.52 3.03
CA LEU A 60 -2.92 -8.77 2.63
C LEU A 60 -4.12 -8.99 3.56
N TRP A 61 -5.32 -8.78 3.04
CA TRP A 61 -6.57 -8.68 3.82
C TRP A 61 -7.69 -9.54 3.21
N ALA A 62 -8.81 -9.63 3.92
CA ALA A 62 -10.04 -10.26 3.42
C ALA A 62 -11.30 -9.56 3.98
N PRO A 63 -12.45 -9.57 3.30
CA PRO A 63 -13.68 -8.87 3.71
C PRO A 63 -14.26 -9.35 5.05
N TRP A 64 -14.07 -10.63 5.37
CA TRP A 64 -14.53 -11.26 6.61
C TRP A 64 -13.62 -10.96 7.81
N CYS A 65 -12.47 -10.33 7.58
CA CYS A 65 -11.47 -10.06 8.62
C CYS A 65 -11.80 -8.79 9.42
N GLY A 66 -12.32 -8.96 10.62
CA GLY A 66 -12.57 -7.86 11.58
C GLY A 66 -11.34 -6.99 11.86
N PRO A 67 -10.18 -7.58 12.24
CA PRO A 67 -8.94 -6.83 12.48
C PRO A 67 -8.44 -6.05 11.26
N CYS A 68 -8.69 -6.53 10.03
CA CYS A 68 -8.30 -5.84 8.80
C CYS A 68 -9.03 -4.49 8.69
N ARG A 69 -10.33 -4.46 8.99
CA ARG A 69 -11.12 -3.22 8.99
C ARG A 69 -10.61 -2.19 10.00
N MET A 70 -10.03 -2.63 11.11
CA MET A 70 -9.43 -1.75 12.13
C MET A 70 -8.09 -1.19 11.68
N VAL A 71 -7.25 -1.99 11.02
CA VAL A 71 -5.88 -1.60 10.66
C VAL A 71 -5.82 -0.80 9.36
N SER A 72 -6.69 -1.07 8.38
CA SER A 72 -6.67 -0.39 7.07
C SER A 72 -6.66 1.14 7.18
N PRO A 73 -7.49 1.82 8.01
CA PRO A 73 -7.42 3.28 8.16
C PRO A 73 -6.08 3.79 8.68
N ALA A 74 -5.42 3.04 9.58
CA ALA A 74 -4.10 3.40 10.08
C ALA A 74 -3.03 3.27 8.98
N LEU A 75 -3.09 2.21 8.15
CA LEU A 75 -2.19 2.05 7.01
C LEU A 75 -2.38 3.18 5.97
N GLU A 76 -3.63 3.54 5.68
CA GLU A 76 -3.92 4.65 4.77
C GLU A 76 -3.43 5.98 5.32
N GLN A 77 -3.55 6.22 6.64
CA GLN A 77 -2.98 7.39 7.28
C GLN A 77 -1.47 7.46 7.07
N LEU A 78 -0.74 6.35 7.29
CA LEU A 78 0.72 6.31 7.08
C LEU A 78 1.09 6.59 5.60
N ALA A 79 0.31 6.07 4.65
CA ALA A 79 0.52 6.34 3.23
C ALA A 79 0.25 7.81 2.86
N ARG A 80 -0.72 8.46 3.51
CA ARG A 80 -0.99 9.90 3.35
C ARG A 80 0.14 10.75 3.94
N GLU A 81 0.59 10.43 5.14
CA GLU A 81 1.72 11.11 5.82
C GLU A 81 3.02 10.99 5.01
N ARG A 82 3.17 9.93 4.21
CA ARG A 82 4.36 9.61 3.40
C ARG A 82 4.11 9.69 1.90
N ALA A 83 3.24 10.61 1.48
CA ALA A 83 2.94 10.83 0.07
C ALA A 83 4.23 11.05 -0.75
N GLY A 84 4.43 10.24 -1.78
CA GLY A 84 5.61 10.29 -2.64
C GLY A 84 6.83 9.51 -2.11
N THR A 85 6.78 8.89 -0.94
CA THR A 85 7.87 8.03 -0.41
C THR A 85 7.40 6.65 0.03
N LEU A 86 6.11 6.46 0.29
CA LEU A 86 5.50 5.17 0.58
C LEU A 86 4.24 4.97 -0.25
N LYS A 87 4.07 3.77 -0.80
CA LYS A 87 2.85 3.33 -1.45
C LYS A 87 2.14 2.31 -0.56
N LEU A 88 0.81 2.40 -0.44
CA LEU A 88 -0.01 1.35 0.16
C LEU A 88 -0.69 0.55 -0.95
N VAL A 89 -0.51 -0.77 -0.93
CA VAL A 89 -1.19 -1.70 -1.83
C VAL A 89 -2.02 -2.67 -1.01
N LYS A 90 -3.32 -2.72 -1.30
CA LYS A 90 -4.24 -3.65 -0.65
C LYS A 90 -4.47 -4.83 -1.58
N VAL A 91 -4.35 -6.04 -1.05
CA VAL A 91 -4.60 -7.28 -1.81
C VAL A 91 -5.60 -8.13 -1.04
N ASN A 92 -6.75 -8.38 -1.67
CA ASN A 92 -7.72 -9.31 -1.12
C ASN A 92 -7.29 -10.75 -1.43
N VAL A 93 -6.90 -11.49 -0.39
CA VAL A 93 -6.37 -12.86 -0.53
C VAL A 93 -7.42 -13.86 -1.01
N ASP A 94 -8.73 -13.59 -0.82
CA ASP A 94 -9.81 -14.44 -1.33
C ASP A 94 -9.83 -14.44 -2.87
N THR A 95 -9.42 -13.33 -3.48
CA THR A 95 -9.42 -13.14 -4.95
C THR A 95 -8.03 -13.22 -5.56
N ALA A 96 -7.01 -13.43 -4.74
CA ALA A 96 -5.60 -13.44 -5.12
C ALA A 96 -4.87 -14.68 -4.55
N PRO A 97 -5.29 -15.90 -4.92
CA PRO A 97 -4.73 -17.13 -4.36
C PRO A 97 -3.24 -17.32 -4.68
N GLN A 98 -2.74 -16.80 -5.80
CA GLN A 98 -1.32 -16.93 -6.14
C GLN A 98 -0.47 -16.06 -5.21
N ILE A 99 -0.90 -14.83 -4.93
CA ILE A 99 -0.23 -13.97 -3.94
C ILE A 99 -0.33 -14.57 -2.54
N SER A 100 -1.50 -15.08 -2.15
CA SER A 100 -1.71 -15.73 -0.85
C SER A 100 -0.75 -16.90 -0.65
N GLN A 101 -0.61 -17.78 -1.65
CA GLN A 101 0.32 -18.90 -1.63
C GLN A 101 1.78 -18.45 -1.64
N ARG A 102 2.13 -17.50 -2.53
CA ARG A 102 3.49 -16.99 -2.68
C ARG A 102 4.05 -16.43 -1.38
N PHE A 103 3.22 -15.72 -0.61
CA PHE A 103 3.61 -15.15 0.66
C PHE A 103 3.21 -16.01 1.86
N ASP A 104 2.79 -17.25 1.66
CA ASP A 104 2.40 -18.17 2.74
C ASP A 104 1.47 -17.50 3.77
N VAL A 105 0.34 -16.95 3.29
CA VAL A 105 -0.59 -16.22 4.14
C VAL A 105 -1.43 -17.20 4.96
N GLN A 106 -1.03 -17.41 6.20
CA GLN A 106 -1.74 -18.28 7.16
C GLN A 106 -2.87 -17.56 7.91
N ALA A 107 -2.78 -16.23 8.02
CA ALA A 107 -3.78 -15.39 8.70
C ALA A 107 -3.78 -13.98 8.12
N VAL A 108 -4.95 -13.32 8.19
CA VAL A 108 -5.12 -11.92 7.80
C VAL A 108 -5.44 -11.04 9.03
N PRO A 109 -4.98 -9.78 9.05
CA PRO A 109 -4.12 -9.16 8.05
C PRO A 109 -2.68 -9.70 8.13
N THR A 110 -2.03 -9.86 6.98
CA THR A 110 -0.57 -10.00 6.89
C THR A 110 -0.02 -8.76 6.19
N LEU A 111 0.89 -8.06 6.84
CA LEU A 111 1.49 -6.83 6.35
C LEU A 111 2.91 -7.13 5.86
N LEU A 112 3.26 -6.60 4.69
CA LEU A 112 4.61 -6.67 4.14
C LEU A 112 5.13 -5.27 3.84
N ILE A 113 6.42 -5.04 4.01
CA ILE A 113 7.11 -3.90 3.40
C ILE A 113 8.01 -4.48 2.32
N THR A 114 7.86 -4.01 1.09
CA THR A 114 8.65 -4.45 -0.05
C THR A 114 9.33 -3.30 -0.75
N ASP A 115 10.53 -3.51 -1.29
CA ASP A 115 11.20 -2.56 -2.16
C ASP A 115 11.83 -3.30 -3.36
N GLY A 116 11.51 -2.86 -4.59
CA GLY A 116 11.93 -3.54 -5.82
C GLY A 116 11.57 -5.03 -5.86
N GLY A 117 10.41 -5.41 -5.31
CA GLY A 117 9.95 -6.81 -5.21
C GLY A 117 10.60 -7.65 -4.11
N LYS A 118 11.57 -7.11 -3.35
CA LYS A 118 12.16 -7.78 -2.19
C LYS A 118 11.36 -7.47 -0.93
N VAL A 119 11.04 -8.48 -0.13
CA VAL A 119 10.41 -8.29 1.18
C VAL A 119 11.48 -7.81 2.18
N LEU A 120 11.31 -6.60 2.70
CA LEU A 120 12.17 -6.00 3.72
C LEU A 120 11.72 -6.36 5.13
N ALA A 121 10.40 -6.39 5.34
CA ALA A 121 9.82 -6.80 6.62
C ALA A 121 8.44 -7.45 6.44
N ARG A 122 8.07 -8.27 7.42
CA ARG A 122 6.75 -8.92 7.52
C ARG A 122 6.20 -8.74 8.93
N ARG A 123 4.90 -8.54 9.03
CA ARG A 123 4.16 -8.54 10.30
C ARG A 123 2.83 -9.26 10.12
N ALA A 124 2.53 -10.19 11.02
CA ALA A 124 1.20 -10.79 11.11
C ALA A 124 0.32 -9.99 12.10
N GLY A 125 -0.95 -9.82 11.76
CA GLY A 125 -1.96 -9.23 12.64
C GLY A 125 -2.02 -7.71 12.63
N ALA A 126 -3.11 -7.19 13.19
CA ALA A 126 -3.33 -5.76 13.36
C ALA A 126 -2.46 -5.19 14.50
N ALA A 127 -2.15 -3.90 14.43
CA ALA A 127 -1.45 -3.18 15.48
C ALA A 127 -1.88 -1.70 15.53
N PRO A 128 -1.68 -1.01 16.67
CA PRO A 128 -1.92 0.42 16.76
C PRO A 128 -1.05 1.23 15.78
N VAL A 129 -1.57 2.36 15.30
CA VAL A 129 -0.89 3.22 14.30
C VAL A 129 0.52 3.64 14.73
N ALA A 130 0.75 3.89 16.02
CA ALA A 130 2.07 4.24 16.53
C ALA A 130 3.08 3.11 16.33
N ALA A 131 2.69 1.87 16.62
CA ALA A 131 3.55 0.70 16.43
C ALA A 131 3.79 0.38 14.94
N LEU A 132 2.78 0.64 14.08
CA LEU A 132 2.94 0.51 12.63
C LEU A 132 3.88 1.60 12.08
N ARG A 133 3.79 2.83 12.60
CA ARG A 133 4.67 3.93 12.20
C ARG A 133 6.13 3.59 12.51
N THR A 134 6.43 3.18 13.75
CA THR A 134 7.77 2.76 14.15
C THR A 134 8.29 1.63 13.26
N TRP A 135 7.50 0.59 13.04
CA TRP A 135 7.88 -0.54 12.19
C TRP A 135 8.18 -0.12 10.75
N VAL A 136 7.39 0.78 10.17
CA VAL A 136 7.65 1.35 8.84
C VAL A 136 8.95 2.17 8.86
N ASP A 137 9.13 3.07 9.81
CA ASP A 137 10.31 3.94 9.90
C ASP A 137 11.62 3.17 10.05
N GLU A 138 11.61 2.06 10.80
CA GLU A 138 12.78 1.21 10.99
C GLU A 138 13.12 0.36 9.75
N THR A 139 12.13 0.09 8.89
CA THR A 139 12.29 -0.78 7.72
C THR A 139 12.68 -0.01 6.46
N LEU A 140 12.19 1.22 6.30
CA LEU A 140 12.39 1.96 5.05
C LEU A 140 13.88 2.29 4.85
N PRO A 141 14.42 2.06 3.63
CA PRO A 141 15.77 2.48 3.31
C PRO A 141 15.89 4.00 3.43
N ARG A 142 17.01 4.46 4.02
CA ARG A 142 17.32 5.88 4.18
C ARG A 142 17.74 6.54 2.87
#